data_AF-A0A1G6NWX6-F1
#
_entry.id   AF-A0A1G6NWX6-F1
#
_cell.length_a   1.000
_cell.length_b   1.000
_cell.length_c   1.000
_cell.angle_alpha   90.00
_cell.angle_beta   90.00
_cell.angle_gamma   90.00
#
_symmetry.space_group_name_H-M   'P 1'
#
loop_
_entity.id
_entity.type
_entity.pdbx_description
1 polymer ?
#
loop_
_entity_poly.entity_id
_entity_poly.type
_entity_poly.pdbx_seq_one_letter_code
_entity_poly.pdbx_strand_id
1 'polypeptide(L)'
;MTVIPTAWRYKLAHIYLAEIITVILGAGAGVFGATIVATPDAYQRVPSFAQAFALVPPPWWGLAMVVLSVLMVAMLVHSRAAAAIPTFLLGIVWVLWVLPIAFSPNFAPSAPIVYTVLALLTLVAGMACLVQRGEIDGGRA
;
A
#
# COMPACT_ATOMS: atom_id res chain seq x y z
N MET A 1 -23.27 2.93 33.23
CA MET A 1 -22.78 3.48 31.95
C MET A 1 -21.35 3.93 32.16
N THR A 2 -20.37 3.19 31.65
CA THR A 2 -18.95 3.56 31.73
C THR A 2 -18.69 4.65 30.68
N VAL A 3 -18.54 5.89 31.15
CA VAL A 3 -18.17 7.03 30.30
C VAL A 3 -16.71 6.85 29.91
N ILE A 4 -16.47 6.37 28.69
CA ILE A 4 -15.11 6.32 28.13
C ILE A 4 -14.62 7.77 27.99
N PRO A 5 -13.49 8.15 28.61
CA PRO A 5 -12.96 9.50 28.51
C PRO A 5 -12.78 9.90 27.04
N THR A 6 -13.11 11.13 26.67
CA THR A 6 -13.00 11.63 25.29
C THR A 6 -11.61 11.41 24.69
N ALA A 7 -10.54 11.56 25.47
CA ALA A 7 -9.17 11.26 25.07
C ALA A 7 -8.98 9.79 24.62
N TRP A 8 -9.64 8.84 25.29
CA TRP A 8 -9.61 7.42 24.91
C TRP A 8 -10.38 7.13 23.63
N ARG A 9 -11.47 7.87 23.35
CA ARG A 9 -12.22 7.74 22.10
C ARG A 9 -11.41 8.24 20.91
N TYR A 10 -10.68 9.35 21.06
CA TYR A 10 -9.76 9.84 20.03
C TYR A 10 -8.60 8.88 19.78
N LYS A 11 -8.04 8.29 20.84
CA LYS A 11 -6.97 7.29 20.72
C LYS A 11 -7.44 6.03 20.00
N LEU A 12 -8.62 5.48 20.35
CA LEU A 12 -9.20 4.34 19.61
C LEU A 12 -9.49 4.70 18.15
N ALA A 13 -10.08 5.87 17.88
CA ALA A 13 -10.42 6.30 16.52
C ALA A 13 -9.18 6.43 15.62
N HIS A 14 -8.07 6.99 16.14
CA HIS A 14 -6.81 7.04 15.41
C HIS A 14 -6.16 5.68 15.20
N ILE A 15 -6.33 4.76 16.15
CA ILE A 15 -5.81 3.39 16.03
C ILE A 15 -6.46 2.66 14.85
N TYR A 16 -7.79 2.67 14.75
CA TYR A 16 -8.51 1.99 13.67
C TYR A 16 -8.37 2.67 12.30
N LEU A 17 -8.11 3.98 12.25
CA LEU A 17 -7.98 4.71 10.98
C LEU A 17 -6.81 4.18 10.14
N ALA A 18 -5.65 3.95 10.75
CA ALA A 18 -4.49 3.43 10.03
C ALA A 18 -4.74 2.02 9.46
N GLU A 19 -5.44 1.17 10.22
CA GLU A 19 -5.81 -0.18 9.78
C GLU A 19 -6.76 -0.12 8.60
N ILE A 20 -7.80 0.73 8.68
CA ILE A 20 -8.78 0.90 7.59
C ILE A 20 -8.07 1.39 6.33
N ILE A 21 -7.19 2.39 6.43
CA ILE A 21 -6.40 2.88 5.30
C ILE A 21 -5.53 1.76 4.72
N THR A 22 -4.86 0.99 5.58
CA THR A 22 -3.99 -0.12 5.17
C THR A 22 -4.79 -1.21 4.43
N VAL A 23 -6.00 -1.55 4.92
CA VAL A 23 -6.90 -2.51 4.25
C VAL A 23 -7.41 -1.96 2.92
N ILE A 24 -7.80 -0.68 2.84
CA ILE A 24 -8.28 -0.07 1.59
C ILE A 24 -7.15 -0.05 0.54
N LEU A 25 -5.94 0.37 0.93
CA LEU A 25 -4.76 0.38 0.06
C LEU A 25 -4.41 -1.04 -0.39
N GLY A 26 -4.44 -2.01 0.53
CA GLY A 26 -4.21 -3.41 0.23
C GLY A 26 -5.25 -3.95 -0.75
N ALA A 27 -6.55 -3.75 -0.51
CA ALA A 27 -7.61 -4.21 -1.40
C ALA A 27 -7.51 -3.59 -2.80
N GLY A 28 -7.27 -2.27 -2.89
CA GLY A 28 -7.06 -1.58 -4.16
C GLY A 28 -5.87 -2.13 -4.93
N ALA A 29 -4.74 -2.34 -4.25
CA ALA A 29 -3.55 -2.94 -4.85
C ALA A 29 -3.78 -4.40 -5.30
N GLY A 30 -4.52 -5.18 -4.50
CA GLY A 30 -4.84 -6.57 -4.83
C GLY A 30 -5.73 -6.67 -6.07
N VAL A 31 -6.78 -5.84 -6.17
CA VAL A 31 -7.64 -5.78 -7.35
C VAL A 31 -6.83 -5.34 -8.58
N PHE A 32 -6.04 -4.28 -8.45
CA PHE A 32 -5.22 -3.76 -9.54
C PHE A 32 -4.15 -4.77 -10.00
N GLY A 33 -3.51 -5.48 -9.08
CA GLY A 33 -2.57 -6.54 -9.41
C GLY A 33 -3.25 -7.72 -10.13
N ALA A 34 -4.41 -8.15 -9.64
CA ALA A 34 -5.18 -9.23 -10.25
C ALA A 34 -5.64 -8.91 -11.67
N THR A 35 -6.05 -7.66 -11.93
CA THR A 35 -6.43 -7.23 -13.28
C THR A 35 -5.23 -7.19 -14.23
N ILE A 36 -4.05 -6.78 -13.77
CA ILE A 36 -2.83 -6.84 -14.59
C ILE A 36 -2.48 -8.28 -14.98
N VAL A 37 -2.63 -9.24 -14.06
CA VAL A 37 -2.41 -10.66 -14.36
C VAL A 37 -3.45 -11.18 -15.35
N ALA A 38 -4.71 -10.81 -15.18
CA ALA A 38 -5.81 -11.32 -16.00
C ALA A 38 -5.85 -10.72 -17.41
N THR A 39 -5.48 -9.45 -17.57
CA THR A 39 -5.60 -8.71 -18.84
C THR A 39 -4.33 -7.90 -19.18
N PRO A 40 -3.14 -8.53 -19.26
CA PRO A 40 -1.87 -7.82 -19.45
C PRO A 40 -1.85 -6.96 -20.72
N ASP A 41 -2.48 -7.41 -21.80
CA ASP A 41 -2.53 -6.70 -23.08
C ASP A 41 -3.23 -5.34 -22.99
N ALA A 42 -4.26 -5.22 -22.15
CA ALA A 42 -4.98 -3.96 -21.96
C ALA A 42 -4.07 -2.88 -21.34
N TYR A 43 -3.21 -3.30 -20.41
CA TYR A 43 -2.25 -2.42 -19.76
C TYR A 43 -1.06 -2.12 -20.69
N GLN A 44 -0.58 -3.08 -21.47
CA GLN A 44 0.52 -2.84 -22.44
C GLN A 44 0.17 -1.81 -23.53
N ARG A 45 -1.11 -1.61 -23.85
CA ARG A 45 -1.53 -0.57 -24.81
C ARG A 45 -1.42 0.85 -24.26
N VAL A 46 -1.28 1.00 -22.94
CA VAL A 46 -1.11 2.31 -22.30
C VAL A 46 0.40 2.60 -22.21
N PRO A 47 0.88 3.72 -22.78
CA PRO A 47 2.32 4.01 -22.87
C PRO A 47 3.05 3.98 -21.52
N SER A 48 2.44 4.48 -20.45
CA SER A 48 3.04 4.50 -19.11
C SER A 48 3.23 3.10 -18.52
N PHE A 49 2.28 2.18 -18.73
CA PHE A 49 2.39 0.80 -18.26
C PHE A 49 3.33 -0.04 -19.12
N ALA A 50 3.30 0.16 -20.44
CA ALA A 50 4.21 -0.52 -21.38
C ALA A 50 5.69 -0.34 -21.00
N GLN A 51 6.06 0.85 -20.52
CA GLN A 51 7.42 1.16 -20.09
C GLN A 51 7.83 0.43 -18.81
N ALA A 52 6.93 0.37 -17.83
CA ALA A 52 7.16 -0.41 -16.62
C ALA A 52 7.27 -1.92 -16.93
N PHE A 53 6.51 -2.39 -17.92
CA PHE A 53 6.55 -3.78 -18.36
C PHE A 53 7.76 -4.17 -19.19
N ALA A 54 8.48 -3.20 -19.76
CA ALA A 54 9.74 -3.44 -20.44
C ALA A 54 10.85 -3.90 -19.49
N LEU A 55 10.79 -3.50 -18.21
CA LEU A 55 11.76 -3.91 -17.19
C LEU A 55 11.38 -5.23 -16.51
N VAL A 56 10.10 -5.41 -16.21
CA VAL A 56 9.59 -6.58 -15.49
C VAL A 56 8.27 -7.00 -16.13
N PRO A 57 8.10 -8.29 -16.50
CA PRO A 57 6.87 -8.73 -17.15
C PRO A 57 5.61 -8.44 -16.32
N PRO A 58 4.46 -8.14 -16.95
CA PRO A 58 3.22 -7.79 -16.25
C PRO A 58 2.78 -8.76 -15.14
N PRO A 59 2.88 -10.10 -15.33
CA PRO A 59 2.46 -11.04 -14.29
C PRO A 59 3.22 -10.87 -12.96
N TRP A 60 4.50 -10.50 -13.02
CA TRP A 60 5.31 -10.32 -11.80
C TRP A 60 4.91 -9.08 -11.02
N TRP A 61 4.61 -7.99 -11.74
CA TRP A 61 4.06 -6.78 -11.14
C TRP A 61 2.72 -7.05 -10.46
N GLY A 62 1.81 -7.74 -11.16
CA GLY A 62 0.50 -8.06 -10.62
C GLY A 62 0.57 -9.03 -9.44
N LEU A 63 1.40 -10.07 -9.52
CA LEU A 63 1.63 -11.02 -8.43
C LEU A 63 2.22 -10.33 -7.18
N ALA A 64 3.20 -9.44 -7.33
CA ALA A 64 3.78 -8.72 -6.20
C ALA A 64 2.71 -7.94 -5.43
N MET A 65 1.81 -7.24 -6.14
CA MET A 65 0.73 -6.48 -5.52
C MET A 65 -0.31 -7.38 -4.83
N VAL A 66 -0.69 -8.49 -5.46
CA VAL A 66 -1.65 -9.46 -4.87
C VAL A 66 -1.06 -10.10 -3.61
N VAL A 67 0.18 -10.58 -3.67
CA VAL A 67 0.84 -11.22 -2.53
C VAL A 67 1.00 -10.24 -1.37
N LEU A 68 1.45 -9.02 -1.64
CA LEU A 68 1.62 -8.00 -0.59
C LEU A 68 0.27 -7.57 0.00
N SER A 69 -0.78 -7.45 -0.82
CA SER A 69 -2.15 -7.18 -0.35
C SER A 69 -2.65 -8.25 0.63
N VAL A 70 -2.50 -9.52 0.28
CA VAL A 70 -2.90 -10.64 1.15
C VAL A 70 -2.05 -10.67 2.43
N LEU A 71 -0.74 -10.46 2.32
CA LEU A 71 0.15 -10.41 3.47
C LEU A 71 -0.19 -9.24 4.40
N MET A 72 -0.54 -8.06 3.88
CA MET A 72 -0.98 -6.93 4.70
C MET A 72 -2.20 -7.31 5.54
N VAL A 73 -3.24 -7.90 4.93
CA VAL A 73 -4.45 -8.29 5.65
C VAL A 73 -4.17 -9.40 6.66
N ALA A 74 -3.44 -10.45 6.26
CA ALA A 74 -3.09 -11.55 7.15
C ALA A 74 -2.26 -11.07 8.35
N MET A 75 -1.30 -10.17 8.12
CA MET A 75 -0.48 -9.61 9.17
C MET A 75 -1.26 -8.62 10.03
N LEU A 76 -2.19 -7.82 9.51
CA LEU A 76 -3.06 -6.98 10.34
C LEU A 76 -3.90 -7.81 11.31
N VAL A 77 -4.42 -8.95 10.87
CA VAL A 77 -5.20 -9.89 11.70
C VAL A 77 -4.34 -10.51 12.80
N HIS A 78 -3.06 -10.80 12.52
CA HIS A 78 -2.16 -11.45 13.48
C HIS A 78 -1.44 -10.46 14.41
N SER A 79 -0.83 -9.43 13.83
CA SER A 79 -0.06 -8.40 14.52
C SER A 79 0.01 -7.12 13.67
N ARG A 80 -0.58 -6.05 14.18
CA ARG A 80 -0.54 -4.69 13.58
C ARG A 80 0.87 -4.26 13.19
N ALA A 81 1.85 -4.55 14.03
CA ALA A 81 3.25 -4.22 13.77
C ALA A 81 3.83 -5.02 12.59
N ALA A 82 3.43 -6.28 12.44
CA ALA A 82 3.88 -7.12 11.34
C ALA A 82 3.31 -6.65 9.99
N ALA A 83 2.16 -5.97 10.00
CA ALA A 83 1.57 -5.39 8.78
C ALA A 83 2.38 -4.22 8.20
N ALA A 84 3.22 -3.57 9.01
CA ALA A 84 4.06 -2.47 8.53
C ALA A 84 5.02 -2.92 7.42
N ILE A 85 5.60 -4.12 7.54
CA ILE A 85 6.55 -4.66 6.56
C ILE A 85 5.92 -4.80 5.16
N PRO A 86 4.83 -5.56 4.96
CA PRO A 86 4.23 -5.70 3.65
C PRO A 86 3.63 -4.37 3.15
N THR A 87 3.21 -3.47 4.05
CA THR A 87 2.78 -2.11 3.67
C THR A 87 3.94 -1.28 3.10
N PHE A 88 5.12 -1.31 3.72
CA PHE A 88 6.32 -0.64 3.18
C PHE A 88 6.78 -1.26 1.87
N LEU A 89 6.78 -2.59 1.77
CA LEU A 89 7.13 -3.29 0.53
C LEU A 89 6.19 -2.89 -0.61
N LEU A 90 4.89 -2.71 -0.33
CA LEU A 90 3.93 -2.22 -1.31
C LEU A 90 4.26 -0.78 -1.74
N GLY A 91 4.69 0.07 -0.81
CA GLY A 91 5.21 1.41 -1.14
C GLY A 91 6.43 1.38 -2.05
N ILE A 92 7.37 0.46 -1.81
CA ILE A 92 8.52 0.26 -2.68
C ILE A 92 8.07 -0.17 -4.08
N VAL A 93 7.10 -1.09 -4.19
CA VAL A 93 6.52 -1.49 -5.48
C VAL A 93 5.97 -0.27 -6.23
N TRP A 94 5.24 0.62 -5.57
CA TRP A 94 4.75 1.86 -6.19
C TRP A 94 5.87 2.78 -6.66
N VAL A 95 6.94 2.95 -5.87
CA VAL A 95 8.11 3.77 -6.25
C VAL A 95 8.85 3.17 -7.45
N LEU A 96 9.09 1.86 -7.43
CA LEU A 96 9.72 1.13 -8.53
C LEU A 96 8.88 1.21 -9.81
N TRP A 97 7.56 1.37 -9.68
CA TRP A 97 6.66 1.59 -10.80
C TRP A 97 6.80 2.99 -11.42
N VAL A 98 7.15 4.01 -10.63
CA VAL A 98 7.30 5.40 -11.09
C VAL A 98 8.60 5.62 -11.85
N LEU A 99 9.68 4.99 -11.42
CA LEU A 99 11.02 5.17 -12.00
C LEU A 99 11.04 5.06 -13.54
N PRO A 100 10.48 4.02 -14.18
CA PRO A 100 10.53 3.84 -15.62
C PRO A 100 9.67 4.87 -16.38
N ILE A 101 8.59 5.32 -15.74
CA ILE A 101 7.67 6.31 -16.30
C ILE A 101 8.31 7.71 -16.24
N ALA A 102 9.00 8.03 -15.15
CA ALA A 102 9.62 9.32 -14.92
C ALA A 102 10.76 9.65 -15.92
N PHE A 103 11.43 8.62 -16.45
CA PHE A 103 12.50 8.78 -17.44
C PHE A 103 12.03 8.58 -18.89
N SER A 104 10.72 8.48 -19.12
CA SER A 104 10.20 8.25 -20.47
C SER A 104 10.02 9.53 -21.29
N PRO A 105 10.36 9.52 -22.59
CA PRO A 105 10.07 10.63 -23.49
C PRO A 105 8.56 10.85 -23.73
N ASN A 106 7.72 9.85 -23.48
CA ASN A 106 6.25 9.92 -23.64
C ASN A 106 5.54 10.13 -22.29
N PHE A 107 6.13 10.99 -21.45
CA PHE A 107 5.73 11.25 -20.08
C PHE A 107 4.30 11.80 -20.00
N ALA A 108 3.38 11.03 -19.41
CA ALA A 108 2.09 11.52 -18.95
C ALA A 108 2.23 11.92 -17.46
N PRO A 109 2.17 13.22 -17.10
CA PRO A 109 2.45 13.68 -15.74
C PRO A 109 1.54 13.09 -14.66
N SER A 110 0.32 12.68 -15.04
CA SER A 110 -0.68 12.15 -14.12
C SER A 110 -0.30 10.82 -13.48
N ALA A 111 0.36 9.92 -14.22
CA ALA A 111 0.68 8.58 -13.73
C ALA A 111 1.73 8.58 -12.59
N PRO A 112 2.88 9.27 -12.71
CA PRO A 112 3.84 9.44 -11.62
C PRO A 112 3.24 10.08 -10.37
N ILE A 113 2.37 11.09 -10.54
CA ILE A 113 1.70 11.76 -9.42
C ILE A 113 0.86 10.75 -8.63
N VAL A 114 0.00 9.98 -9.32
CA VAL A 114 -0.88 8.99 -8.68
C VAL A 114 -0.07 7.94 -7.91
N TYR A 115 0.97 7.36 -8.52
CA TYR A 115 1.77 6.32 -7.86
C TYR A 115 2.67 6.87 -6.76
N THR A 116 3.13 8.13 -6.86
CA THR A 116 3.86 8.79 -5.77
C THR A 116 2.93 9.03 -4.58
N VAL A 117 1.68 9.44 -4.81
CA VAL A 117 0.67 9.56 -3.76
C VAL A 117 0.40 8.21 -3.11
N LEU A 118 0.24 7.14 -3.90
CA LEU A 118 0.06 5.78 -3.36
C LEU A 118 1.27 5.31 -2.54
N ALA A 119 2.49 5.56 -3.02
CA ALA A 119 3.73 5.27 -2.29
C ALA A 119 3.76 6.00 -0.94
N LEU A 120 3.49 7.31 -0.93
CA LEU A 120 3.45 8.11 0.30
C LEU A 120 2.37 7.61 1.26
N LEU A 121 1.18 7.30 0.77
CA LEU A 121 0.09 6.78 1.59
C LEU A 121 0.46 5.43 2.24
N THR A 122 1.08 4.52 1.49
CA THR A 122 1.56 3.25 2.05
C THR A 122 2.67 3.47 3.08
N LEU A 123 3.59 4.40 2.85
CA LEU A 123 4.67 4.69 3.80
C LEU A 123 4.12 5.30 5.10
N VAL A 124 3.19 6.26 5.01
CA VAL A 124 2.52 6.85 6.18
C VAL A 124 1.71 5.80 6.94
N ALA A 125 0.97 4.94 6.24
CA ALA A 125 0.21 3.86 6.85
C ALA A 125 1.12 2.83 7.57
N GLY A 126 2.25 2.45 6.96
CA GLY A 126 3.23 1.57 7.57
C GLY A 126 3.86 2.18 8.83
N MET A 127 4.22 3.46 8.79
CA MET A 127 4.72 4.20 9.96
C MET A 127 3.68 4.28 11.07
N ALA A 128 2.42 4.54 10.74
CA ALA A 128 1.33 4.56 11.71
C ALA A 128 1.17 3.19 12.39
N CYS A 129 1.26 2.09 11.64
CA CYS A 129 1.23 0.73 12.20
C CYS A 129 2.40 0.46 13.18
N LEU A 130 3.59 1.00 12.92
CA LEU A 130 4.74 0.88 13.82
C LEU A 130 4.59 1.74 15.09
N VAL A 131 4.17 2.99 14.96
CA VAL A 131 4.01 3.91 16.10
C VAL A 131 2.94 3.40 17.06
N GLN A 132 1.84 2.86 16.54
CA GLN A 132 0.78 2.25 17.35
C GLN A 132 1.28 1.08 18.21
N ARG A 133 2.30 0.33 17.75
CA ARG A 133 2.93 -0.73 18.56
C ARG A 133 3.62 -0.13 19.79
N GLY A 134 4.41 0.92 19.60
CA GLY A 134 5.15 1.58 20.68
C GLY A 134 4.23 2.13 21.77
N GLU A 135 3.07 2.66 21.40
CA GLU A 135 2.08 3.16 22.36
C GLU A 135 1.35 2.06 23.15
N ILE A 136 1.16 0.87 22.57
CA ILE A 136 0.50 -0.25 23.23
C ILE A 136 1.49 -0.97 24.17
N ASP A 137 2.74 -1.15 23.74
CA ASP A 137 3.77 -1.81 24.53
C ASP A 137 4.24 -0.91 25.69
N GLY A 138 4.35 0.41 25.47
CA GLY A 138 4.73 1.39 26.50
C GLY A 138 3.63 1.72 27.52
N GLY A 139 2.36 1.43 27.22
CA GLY A 139 1.23 1.57 28.17
C GLY A 139 1.00 0.35 29.05
N ARG A 140 1.82 -0.71 28.90
CA ARG A 140 1.78 -1.96 29.69
C ARG A 140 2.91 -2.09 30.71
N ALA A 141 3.81 -1.10 30.80
CA ALA A 141 4.82 -0.96 31.84
C ALA A 141 4.31 -0.06 32.97
#